data_AF-A0A5C8PEX6-F1
#
_entry.id   AF-A0A5C8PEX6-F1
#
_cell.length_a   1.000
_cell.length_b   1.000
_cell.length_c   1.000
_cell.angle_alpha   90.00
_cell.angle_beta   90.00
_cell.angle_gamma   90.00
#
_symmetry.space_group_name_H-M   'P 1'
#
loop_
_entity.id
_entity.type
_entity.pdbx_description
1 polymer ?
#
loop_
_entity_poly.entity_id
_entity_poly.type
_entity_poly.pdbx_seq_one_letter_code
_entity_poly.pdbx_strand_id
1 'polypeptide(L)' 'MALSRSTVRNKTPDAATISDAERGRREAAARSARHSLRLEGLTLSAEAQALTERWVAGEITDAEAHAILLERAHARGRD' A
#
# COMPACT_ATOMS: atom_id res chain seq x y z
N MET A 1 -3.85 -13.90 42.99
CA MET A 1 -2.95 -13.36 41.94
C MET A 1 -3.67 -13.50 40.59
N ALA A 2 -4.24 -12.41 40.07
CA ALA A 2 -4.93 -12.42 38.78
C ALA A 2 -3.98 -11.85 37.71
N LEU A 3 -3.64 -12.68 36.71
CA LEU A 3 -2.82 -12.28 35.56
C LEU A 3 -3.66 -11.40 34.64
N SER A 4 -3.35 -10.10 34.62
CA SER A 4 -3.99 -9.12 33.75
C SER A 4 -3.54 -9.36 32.31
N ARG A 5 -4.45 -9.81 31.44
CA ARG A 5 -4.24 -9.87 30.00
C ARG A 5 -4.08 -8.44 29.48
N SER A 6 -2.85 -8.04 29.18
CA SER A 6 -2.56 -6.83 28.43
C SER A 6 -3.07 -7.01 27.00
N THR A 7 -4.31 -6.56 26.76
CA THR A 7 -4.85 -6.39 25.42
C THR A 7 -4.06 -5.28 24.73
N VAL A 8 -3.07 -5.66 23.92
CA VAL A 8 -2.48 -4.74 22.94
C VAL A 8 -3.60 -4.41 21.97
N ARG A 9 -4.30 -3.31 22.21
CA ARG A 9 -5.19 -2.70 21.23
C ARG A 9 -4.28 -2.25 20.10
N ASN A 10 -4.18 -3.06 19.04
CA ASN A 10 -3.73 -2.59 17.74
C ASN A 10 -4.70 -1.47 17.34
N LYS A 11 -4.30 -0.24 17.63
CA LYS A 11 -4.99 0.94 17.17
C LYS A 11 -4.74 0.96 15.67
N THR A 12 -5.67 0.42 14.88
CA THR A 12 -5.76 0.70 13.46
C THR A 12 -5.67 2.23 13.36
N PRO A 13 -4.63 2.79 12.72
CA PRO A 13 -4.60 4.24 12.57
C PRO A 13 -5.81 4.57 11.69
N ASP A 14 -6.82 5.23 12.28
CA ASP A 14 -7.80 6.05 11.57
C ASP A 14 -7.03 6.72 10.44
N ALA A 15 -7.50 6.62 9.19
CA ALA A 15 -6.88 7.15 7.98
C ALA A 15 -6.20 8.50 8.26
N ALA A 16 -4.97 8.43 8.76
CA ALA A 16 -4.32 9.56 9.36
C ALA A 16 -3.70 10.23 8.16
N THR A 17 -4.28 11.36 7.77
CA THR A 17 -3.74 12.25 6.75
C THR A 17 -2.21 12.21 6.87
N ILE A 18 -1.58 11.51 5.93
CA ILE A 18 -0.15 11.24 6.02
C ILE A 18 0.59 12.58 5.96
N SER A 19 1.72 12.67 6.66
CA SER A 19 2.55 13.88 6.59
C SER A 19 3.02 14.15 5.16
N ASP A 20 3.34 15.41 4.84
CA ASP A 20 3.91 15.76 3.53
C ASP A 20 5.24 15.04 3.28
N ALA A 21 6.04 14.84 4.33
CA ALA A 21 7.26 14.04 4.25
C ALA A 21 6.96 12.61 3.83
N GLU A 22 5.91 12.00 4.40
CA GLU A 22 5.49 10.65 4.02
C GLU A 22 4.97 10.59 2.59
N ARG A 23 4.11 11.55 2.20
CA ARG A 23 3.63 11.69 0.83
C ARG A 23 4.80 11.79 -0.16
N GLY A 24 5.80 12.62 0.14
CA GLY A 24 7.01 12.77 -0.66
C GLY A 24 7.82 11.47 -0.77
N ARG A 25 7.94 10.69 0.32
CA ARG A 25 8.57 9.36 0.28
C ARG A 25 7.79 8.41 -0.64
N ARG A 26 6.47 8.37 -0.53
CA ARG A 26 5.62 7.51 -1.36
C ARG A 26 5.66 7.90 -2.83
N GLU A 27 5.64 9.20 -3.14
CA GLU A 27 5.80 9.70 -4.51
C GLU A 27 7.14 9.29 -5.12
N ALA A 28 8.24 9.42 -4.36
CA ALA A 28 9.56 9.00 -4.80
C ALA A 28 9.62 7.49 -5.07
N ALA A 29 9.05 6.68 -4.17
CA ALA A 29 8.95 5.23 -4.34
C ALA A 29 8.12 4.87 -5.59
N ALA A 30 6.95 5.48 -5.78
CA ALA A 30 6.09 5.25 -6.93
C ALA A 30 6.76 5.67 -8.26
N ARG A 31 7.49 6.79 -8.29
CA ARG A 31 8.29 7.20 -9.46
C ARG A 31 9.39 6.19 -9.76
N SER A 32 10.13 5.76 -8.75
CA SER A 32 11.21 4.77 -8.90
C SER A 32 10.68 3.45 -9.47
N ALA A 33 9.62 2.89 -8.89
CA ALA A 33 9.00 1.65 -9.36
C ALA A 33 8.52 1.76 -10.82
N ARG A 34 7.88 2.88 -11.20
CA ARG A 34 7.48 3.13 -12.60
C ARG A 34 8.68 3.24 -13.54
N HIS A 35 9.76 3.86 -13.09
CA HIS A 35 10.99 3.94 -13.89
C HIS A 35 11.58 2.54 -14.10
N SER A 36 11.68 1.72 -13.05
CA SER A 36 12.16 0.34 -13.17
C SER A 36 11.34 -0.48 -14.14
N LEU A 37 10.00 -0.39 -14.10
CA LEU A 37 9.14 -1.09 -15.05
C LEU A 37 9.39 -0.64 -16.49
N ARG A 38 9.56 0.66 -16.72
CA ARG A 38 9.83 1.21 -18.06
C ARG A 38 11.18 0.75 -18.62
N LEU A 39 12.19 0.55 -17.78
CA LEU A 39 13.48 -0.01 -18.22
C LEU A 39 13.31 -1.43 -18.79
N GLU A 40 12.34 -2.18 -18.28
CA GLU A 40 11.98 -3.52 -18.76
C GLU A 40 10.94 -3.50 -19.90
N GLY A 41 10.59 -2.31 -20.43
CA GLY A 41 9.54 -2.18 -21.45
C GLY A 41 8.12 -2.44 -20.92
N LEU A 42 7.92 -2.42 -19.59
CA LEU A 42 6.64 -2.67 -18.93
C LEU A 42 5.97 -1.38 -18.46
N THR A 43 4.64 -1.43 -18.33
CA THR A 43 3.82 -0.36 -17.77
C THR A 43 2.86 -0.91 -16.73
N LEU A 44 2.54 -0.11 -15.71
CA LEU A 44 1.47 -0.46 -14.76
C LEU A 44 0.12 -0.52 -15.49
N SER A 45 -0.74 -1.44 -15.06
CA SER A 45 -2.16 -1.40 -15.45
C SER A 45 -2.86 -0.20 -14.81
N ALA A 46 -4.00 0.21 -15.38
CA ALA A 46 -4.82 1.29 -14.83
C ALA A 46 -5.21 1.05 -13.35
N GLU A 47 -5.55 -0.19 -13.01
CA GLU A 47 -5.90 -0.56 -11.63
C GLU A 47 -4.71 -0.46 -10.66
N ALA A 48 -3.51 -0.87 -11.09
CA ALA A 48 -2.30 -0.77 -10.28
C ALA A 48 -1.87 0.69 -10.11
N GLN A 49 -2.08 1.50 -11.15
CA GLN A 49 -1.86 2.93 -11.08
C GLN A 49 -2.81 3.60 -10.08
N ALA A 50 -4.12 3.33 -10.16
CA ALA A 50 -5.10 3.84 -9.22
C ALA A 50 -4.80 3.42 -7.77
N LEU A 51 -4.41 2.16 -7.55
CA LEU A 51 -4.00 1.69 -6.21
C LEU A 51 -2.78 2.48 -5.68
N THR A 52 -1.79 2.69 -6.54
CA THR A 52 -0.58 3.46 -6.18
C THR A 52 -0.93 4.91 -5.84
N GLU A 53 -1.84 5.53 -6.59
CA GLU A 53 -2.28 6.91 -6.35
C GLU A 53 -3.01 7.04 -5.00
N ARG A 54 -3.89 6.10 -4.66
CA ARG A 54 -4.54 6.05 -3.34
C ARG A 54 -3.55 5.86 -2.19
N TRP A 55 -2.54 5.00 -2.39
CA TRP A 55 -1.48 4.81 -1.42
C TRP A 55 -0.64 6.09 -1.25
N VAL A 56 -0.23 6.74 -2.34
CA VAL A 56 0.47 8.03 -2.30
C VAL A 56 -0.39 9.12 -1.67
N ALA A 57 -1.71 9.11 -1.91
CA ALA A 57 -2.65 10.05 -1.33
C ALA A 57 -2.76 9.90 0.20
N GLY A 58 -2.42 8.72 0.74
CA GLY A 58 -2.63 8.36 2.13
C GLY A 58 -4.05 7.85 2.41
N GLU A 59 -4.84 7.57 1.36
CA GLU A 59 -6.17 6.99 1.48
C GLU A 59 -6.14 5.53 1.92
N ILE A 60 -5.03 4.85 1.68
CA ILE A 60 -4.77 3.48 2.13
C ILE A 60 -3.37 3.36 2.74
N THR A 61 -3.27 2.47 3.70
CA THR A 61 -2.04 2.07 4.38
C THR A 61 -1.22 1.08 3.52
N ASP A 62 0.03 0.88 3.90
CA ASP A 62 0.92 -0.10 3.26
C ASP A 62 0.35 -1.53 3.37
N ALA A 63 -0.26 -1.84 4.52
CA ALA A 63 -0.87 -3.14 4.78
C ALA A 63 -2.08 -3.39 3.86
N GLU A 64 -2.93 -2.37 3.68
CA GLU A 64 -4.07 -2.45 2.77
C GLU A 64 -3.63 -2.57 1.31
N ALA A 65 -2.66 -1.75 0.89
CA ALA A 65 -2.10 -1.83 -0.46
C ALA A 65 -1.52 -3.23 -0.75
N HIS A 66 -0.77 -3.80 0.20
CA HIS A 66 -0.21 -5.15 0.07
C HIS A 66 -1.29 -6.22 0.05
N ALA A 67 -2.28 -6.17 0.94
CA ALA A 67 -3.39 -7.12 0.96
C ALA A 67 -4.15 -7.14 -0.38
N ILE A 68 -4.45 -5.96 -0.94
CA ILE A 68 -5.12 -5.83 -2.25
C ILE A 68 -4.26 -6.44 -3.37
N LEU A 69 -2.94 -6.23 -3.35
CA LEU A 69 -2.05 -6.82 -4.35
C LEU A 69 -2.02 -8.36 -4.27
N LEU A 70 -1.96 -8.92 -3.07
CA LEU A 70 -1.99 -10.37 -2.85
C LEU A 70 -3.32 -10.99 -3.29
N GLU A 71 -4.44 -10.36 -2.92
CA GLU A 71 -5.77 -10.84 -3.32
C GLU A 71 -5.90 -10.91 -4.85
N ARG A 72 -5.39 -9.89 -5.56
CA ARG A 72 -5.39 -9.86 -7.03
C ARG A 72 -4.48 -10.89 -7.66
N ALA A 73 -3.30 -11.11 -7.08
CA ALA A 73 -2.38 -12.15 -7.54
C ALA A 73 -3.03 -13.54 -7.43
N HIS A 74 -3.73 -13.82 -6.34
CA HIS A 74 -4.46 -15.08 -6.16
C HIS A 74 -5.69 -15.20 -7.06
N ALA A 75 -6.39 -14.11 -7.36
CA ALA A 75 -7.54 -14.14 -8.26
C ALA A 75 -7.15 -14.53 -9.70
N ARG A 76 -6.01 -14.03 -10.20
CA ARG A 76 -5.53 -14.35 -11.56
C ARG A 76 -4.99 -15.77 -11.76
N GLY A 77 -4.75 -16.51 -10.67
CA GLY A 77 -4.24 -17.89 -10.73
C GLY A 77 -5.32 -18.97 -10.69
N ARG A 78 -6.62 -18.60 -10.75
CA ARG A 78 -7.75 -19.53 -10.63
C ARG A 78 -8.57 -19.69 -11.91
N ASP A 79 -8.13 -19.09 -13.01
CA ASP A 79 -8.71 -19.22 -14.35
C ASP A 79 -7.79 -20.08 -15.24
#